data_AF-A0AAV5T229-F1
#
_entry.id   AF-A0AAV5T229-F1
#
_cell.length_a   1.000
_cell.length_b   1.000
_cell.length_c   1.000
_cell.angle_alpha   90.00
_cell.angle_beta   90.00
_cell.angle_gamma   90.00
#
_symmetry.space_group_name_H-M   'P 1'
#
loop_
_entity.id
_entity.type
_entity.pdbx_description
1 polymer ?
#
loop_
_entity_poly.entity_id
_entity_poly.type
_entity_poly.pdbx_seq_one_letter_code
_entity_poly.pdbx_strand_id
1 'polypeptide(L)'
;MALLTQEKITQRLQGLDEKPESIQTCSAWILHHSKPQNLDIIFDTWLRVRYILVFFLFFFSQVVIFQEVYREKTSKRLINLVWVANDVSQNSRKKGSEVTTAFFPRIESAFKHIRKNPQDDGVDKCVSRCVDVWDSRRIFSREQLHRFESALGLKRNSAGPSTSLLPESPEKMVKAPEFDSEKLTQLERATREMSEVLRRLEKAPSSDEKIRTQLAQFPESTGNASYLQHVRNEKEAQSILERTKEAGPLCKEYCDSLANEVLDRRNLQNHLNEVLDTVKLITNRNNTIMEDLKKREKIMKNHLDQVERAYDSLPDFSEMELDFQHTNLPSLKELFE
;
A
#
# COMPACT_ATOMS: atom_id res chain seq x y z
N MET A 1 -3.78 39.63 17.50
CA MET A 1 -3.42 38.76 16.37
C MET A 1 -4.66 38.59 15.49
N ALA A 2 -4.62 39.02 14.23
CA ALA A 2 -5.79 38.95 13.37
C ALA A 2 -6.13 37.48 13.09
N LEU A 3 -7.36 37.07 13.44
CA LEU A 3 -7.88 35.76 13.08
C LEU A 3 -7.84 35.62 11.54
N LEU A 4 -7.32 34.47 11.09
CA LEU A 4 -7.28 34.10 9.70
C LEU A 4 -8.71 33.74 9.29
N THR A 5 -9.29 34.54 8.39
CA THR A 5 -10.68 34.39 7.97
C THR A 5 -10.76 33.97 6.51
N GLN A 6 -11.90 33.37 6.18
CA GLN A 6 -12.15 32.81 4.86
C GLN A 6 -11.95 33.81 3.72
N GLU A 7 -12.48 35.00 3.92
CA GLU A 7 -12.45 36.06 2.92
C GLU A 7 -11.03 36.53 2.57
N LYS A 8 -10.12 36.54 3.56
CA LYS A 8 -8.74 37.00 3.37
C LYS A 8 -7.92 36.06 2.50
N ILE A 9 -8.15 34.76 2.63
CA ILE A 9 -7.42 33.77 1.84
C ILE A 9 -7.95 33.78 0.40
N THR A 10 -9.27 33.84 0.21
CA THR A 10 -9.88 33.94 -1.13
C THR A 10 -9.39 35.18 -1.88
N GLN A 11 -9.36 36.34 -1.24
CA GLN A 11 -8.83 37.57 -1.86
C GLN A 11 -7.34 37.44 -2.23
N ARG A 12 -6.54 36.77 -1.39
CA ARG A 12 -5.11 36.58 -1.66
C ARG A 12 -4.85 35.68 -2.87
N LEU A 13 -5.75 34.73 -3.14
CA LEU A 13 -5.65 33.80 -4.25
C LEU A 13 -6.17 34.34 -5.57
N GLN A 14 -7.21 35.17 -5.49
CA GLN A 14 -7.72 35.89 -6.65
C GLN A 14 -6.70 36.89 -7.19
N GLY A 15 -5.77 37.37 -6.37
CA GLY A 15 -4.69 38.28 -6.75
C GLY A 15 -3.38 37.64 -7.23
N LEU A 16 -3.33 36.32 -7.47
CA LEU A 16 -2.11 35.67 -7.99
C LEU A 16 -1.85 36.06 -9.46
N ASP A 17 -0.58 36.37 -9.77
CA ASP A 17 -0.10 36.66 -11.13
C ASP A 17 1.01 35.66 -11.54
N GLU A 18 1.54 35.82 -12.76
CA GLU A 18 2.58 34.93 -13.33
C GLU A 18 4.00 35.22 -12.78
N LYS A 19 4.16 36.22 -11.91
CA LYS A 19 5.49 36.63 -11.42
C LYS A 19 5.96 35.68 -10.30
N PRO A 20 7.23 35.21 -10.34
CA PRO A 20 7.80 34.35 -9.30
C PRO A 20 7.65 34.92 -7.88
N GLU A 21 7.78 36.24 -7.73
CA GLU A 21 7.68 36.93 -6.45
C GLU A 21 6.26 36.85 -5.86
N SER A 22 5.22 36.87 -6.70
CA SER A 22 3.82 36.75 -6.28
C SER A 22 3.51 35.35 -5.75
N ILE A 23 4.00 34.33 -6.46
CA ILE A 23 3.89 32.92 -6.07
C ILE A 23 4.64 32.67 -4.76
N GLN A 24 5.88 33.13 -4.65
CA GLN A 24 6.71 32.98 -3.44
C GLN A 24 6.11 33.71 -2.24
N THR A 25 5.59 34.92 -2.43
CA THR A 25 4.98 35.72 -1.35
C THR A 25 3.68 35.07 -0.87
N CYS A 26 2.88 34.50 -1.78
CA CYS A 26 1.67 33.77 -1.42
C CYS A 26 1.99 32.45 -0.69
N SER A 27 2.97 31.70 -1.20
CA SER A 27 3.48 30.46 -0.58
C SER A 27 4.00 30.71 0.84
N ALA A 28 4.85 31.74 1.03
CA ALA A 28 5.39 32.12 2.33
C ALA A 28 4.29 32.54 3.32
N TRP A 29 3.27 33.27 2.84
CA TRP A 29 2.15 33.69 3.66
C TRP A 29 1.28 32.52 4.13
N ILE A 30 1.03 31.54 3.25
CA ILE A 30 0.31 30.30 3.60
C ILE A 30 1.13 29.48 4.61
N LEU A 31 2.43 29.31 4.37
CA LEU A 31 3.33 28.58 5.27
C LEU A 31 3.50 29.27 6.63
N HIS A 32 3.36 30.59 6.71
CA HIS A 32 3.40 31.32 7.97
C HIS A 32 2.15 31.07 8.83
N HIS A 33 0.99 30.85 8.18
CA HIS A 33 -0.29 30.64 8.85
C HIS A 33 -0.66 29.16 9.01
N SER A 34 0.17 28.22 8.52
CA SER A 34 -0.06 26.76 8.50
C SER A 34 0.09 26.05 9.86
N LYS A 35 -0.21 26.72 10.98
CA LYS A 35 -0.25 26.06 12.30
C LYS A 35 -1.42 25.06 12.34
N PRO A 36 -1.32 23.93 13.06
CA PRO A 36 -2.32 22.84 13.04
C PRO A 36 -3.77 23.33 13.19
N GLN A 37 -3.99 24.29 14.08
CA GLN A 37 -5.30 24.90 14.38
C GLN A 37 -5.90 25.79 13.28
N ASN A 38 -5.08 26.31 12.35
CA ASN A 38 -5.51 27.16 11.25
C ASN A 38 -5.54 26.41 9.92
N LEU A 39 -4.99 25.19 9.88
CA LEU A 39 -5.02 24.34 8.71
C LEU A 39 -6.47 24.14 8.25
N ASP A 40 -7.38 23.81 9.18
CA ASP A 40 -8.78 23.57 8.86
C ASP A 40 -9.46 24.78 8.22
N ILE A 41 -9.26 25.99 8.73
CA ILE A 41 -9.85 27.20 8.13
C ILE A 41 -9.15 27.56 6.81
N ILE A 42 -7.83 27.38 6.69
CA ILE A 42 -7.12 27.55 5.41
C ILE A 42 -7.70 26.61 4.36
N PHE A 43 -8.08 25.40 4.76
CA PHE A 43 -8.67 24.41 3.89
C PHE A 43 -10.18 24.66 3.62
N ASP A 44 -11.01 24.91 4.64
CA ASP A 44 -12.47 25.15 4.54
C ASP A 44 -12.84 26.41 3.76
N THR A 45 -11.98 27.41 3.86
CA THR A 45 -12.16 28.70 3.21
C THR A 45 -12.13 28.62 1.70
N TRP A 46 -11.20 27.82 1.21
CA TRP A 46 -11.00 27.58 -0.20
C TRP A 46 -12.14 26.70 -0.79
N LEU A 47 -13.02 26.07 0.02
CA LEU A 47 -13.94 25.00 -0.41
C LEU A 47 -15.35 25.42 -0.87
N ARG A 48 -15.81 26.65 -0.62
CA ARG A 48 -17.26 26.82 -0.32
C ARG A 48 -18.06 27.61 -1.36
N VAL A 49 -18.57 26.95 -2.42
CA VAL A 49 -19.83 27.36 -3.09
C VAL A 49 -20.68 26.16 -3.58
N ARG A 50 -21.66 25.77 -2.72
CA ARG A 50 -23.05 25.23 -2.92
C ARG A 50 -23.34 24.35 -4.16
N TYR A 51 -23.95 23.15 -4.09
CA TYR A 51 -24.99 22.49 -3.25
C TYR A 51 -25.03 20.97 -3.65
N ILE A 52 -25.67 19.97 -3.03
CA ILE A 52 -26.50 19.77 -1.83
C ILE A 52 -26.34 18.29 -1.42
N LEU A 53 -26.22 18.07 -0.10
CA LEU A 53 -26.56 16.89 0.72
C LEU A 53 -27.28 15.74 -0.04
N VAL A 54 -26.83 14.49 -0.03
CA VAL A 54 -26.70 13.60 1.14
C VAL A 54 -25.78 12.42 0.77
N PHE A 55 -24.56 12.41 1.31
CA PHE A 55 -23.97 11.22 1.93
C PHE A 55 -22.91 11.72 2.92
N PHE A 56 -23.42 12.53 3.84
CA PHE A 56 -22.69 13.16 4.93
C PHE A 56 -22.11 12.08 5.86
N LEU A 57 -20.91 12.34 6.40
CA LEU A 57 -20.30 11.74 7.61
C LEU A 57 -19.25 10.62 7.49
N PHE A 58 -18.50 10.44 6.39
CA PHE A 58 -17.33 9.53 6.47
C PHE A 58 -16.00 9.95 5.80
N PHE A 59 -15.92 11.01 4.98
CA PHE A 59 -14.65 11.34 4.30
C PHE A 59 -14.32 12.86 4.26
N PHE A 60 -14.77 13.61 5.26
CA PHE A 60 -14.52 15.05 5.39
C PHE A 60 -13.17 15.34 6.08
N SER A 61 -12.07 15.37 5.30
CA SER A 61 -10.80 16.07 5.65
C SER A 61 -9.84 16.26 4.44
N GLN A 62 -10.18 15.76 3.24
CA GLN A 62 -9.27 15.75 2.09
C GLN A 62 -9.83 16.33 0.80
N VAL A 63 -10.17 17.60 0.72
CA VAL A 63 -10.60 18.17 -0.57
C VAL A 63 -10.36 19.66 -0.53
N VAL A 64 -9.42 20.25 -1.29
CA VAL A 64 -9.62 21.64 -1.76
C VAL A 64 -8.72 22.12 -2.90
N ILE A 65 -7.40 21.89 -2.86
CA ILE A 65 -6.46 22.47 -3.86
C ILE A 65 -6.89 22.12 -5.29
N PHE A 66 -7.44 20.92 -5.43
CA PHE A 66 -7.78 20.38 -6.73
C PHE A 66 -9.07 20.96 -7.27
N GLN A 67 -9.96 21.55 -6.46
CA GLN A 67 -11.22 22.10 -6.96
C GLN A 67 -11.04 23.37 -7.82
N GLU A 68 -9.97 24.15 -7.59
CA GLU A 68 -9.59 25.26 -8.48
C GLU A 68 -9.04 24.70 -9.81
N VAL A 69 -8.21 23.65 -9.77
CA VAL A 69 -7.77 22.89 -10.96
C VAL A 69 -8.96 22.28 -11.72
N TYR A 70 -9.99 21.80 -11.00
CA TYR A 70 -11.23 21.26 -11.58
C TYR A 70 -12.16 22.35 -12.17
N ARG A 71 -11.98 23.63 -11.79
CA ARG A 71 -12.77 24.77 -12.31
C ARG A 71 -12.03 25.61 -13.33
N GLU A 72 -10.70 25.51 -13.38
CA GLU A 72 -9.86 26.37 -14.19
C GLU A 72 -9.81 25.88 -15.64
N LYS A 73 -10.34 26.71 -16.55
CA LYS A 73 -10.33 26.44 -17.99
C LYS A 73 -9.14 27.08 -18.70
N THR A 74 -8.38 27.91 -17.99
CA THR A 74 -7.26 28.66 -18.57
C THR A 74 -5.96 27.96 -18.24
N SER A 75 -5.26 27.49 -19.28
CA SER A 75 -3.96 26.82 -19.17
C SER A 75 -2.94 27.60 -18.33
N LYS A 76 -2.95 28.94 -18.40
CA LYS A 76 -2.08 29.82 -17.62
C LYS A 76 -2.28 29.72 -16.11
N ARG A 77 -3.53 29.74 -15.65
CA ARG A 77 -3.85 29.69 -14.22
C ARG A 77 -3.62 28.29 -13.64
N LEU A 78 -3.83 27.23 -14.44
CA LEU A 78 -3.43 25.85 -14.10
C LEU A 78 -1.93 25.72 -13.88
N ILE A 79 -1.12 26.27 -14.80
CA ILE A 79 0.34 26.28 -14.69
C ILE A 79 0.79 26.97 -13.39
N ASN A 80 0.22 28.14 -13.06
CA ASN A 80 0.57 28.86 -11.83
C ASN A 80 0.21 28.04 -10.57
N LEU A 81 -0.95 27.37 -10.55
CA LEU A 81 -1.35 26.51 -9.44
C LEU A 81 -0.43 25.29 -9.27
N VAL A 82 0.03 24.68 -10.38
CA VAL A 82 1.00 23.57 -10.36
C VAL A 82 2.36 24.05 -9.80
N TRP A 83 2.81 25.25 -10.16
CA TRP A 83 4.05 25.81 -9.61
C TRP A 83 3.95 26.18 -8.13
N VAL A 84 2.79 26.65 -7.67
CA VAL A 84 2.51 26.84 -6.23
C VAL A 84 2.59 25.49 -5.51
N ALA A 85 1.96 24.45 -6.04
CA ALA A 85 2.02 23.11 -5.45
C ALA A 85 3.46 22.57 -5.41
N ASN A 86 4.25 22.84 -6.45
CA ASN A 86 5.68 22.53 -6.49
C ASN A 86 6.46 23.24 -5.37
N ASP A 87 6.31 24.57 -5.25
CA ASP A 87 7.04 25.35 -4.26
C ASP A 87 6.68 24.95 -2.82
N VAL A 88 5.39 24.72 -2.56
CA VAL A 88 4.91 24.22 -1.26
C VAL A 88 5.49 22.84 -0.96
N SER A 89 5.47 21.92 -1.93
CA SER A 89 6.03 20.56 -1.76
C SER A 89 7.52 20.61 -1.47
N GLN A 90 8.26 21.50 -2.14
CA GLN A 90 9.69 21.70 -1.91
C GLN A 90 10.03 22.27 -0.55
N ASN A 91 9.35 23.36 -0.17
CA ASN A 91 9.65 24.09 1.06
C ASN A 91 9.11 23.40 2.30
N SER A 92 8.10 22.53 2.16
CA SER A 92 7.57 21.74 3.27
C SER A 92 8.57 20.74 3.86
N ARG A 93 9.56 20.28 3.08
CA ARG A 93 10.62 19.37 3.57
C ARG A 93 11.41 19.91 4.75
N LYS A 94 11.55 21.24 4.87
CA LYS A 94 12.24 21.90 5.98
C LYS A 94 11.40 21.92 7.27
N LYS A 95 10.10 21.69 7.18
CA LYS A 95 9.15 21.71 8.30
C LYS A 95 8.67 20.31 8.74
N GLY A 96 8.75 19.30 7.87
CA GLY A 96 8.39 17.90 8.16
C GLY A 96 7.75 17.21 6.95
N SER A 97 7.79 15.87 6.89
CA SER A 97 7.24 15.10 5.76
C SER A 97 5.70 15.04 5.74
N GLU A 98 5.04 15.44 6.82
CA GLU A 98 3.58 15.38 7.01
C GLU A 98 2.81 16.13 5.91
N VAL A 99 3.33 17.29 5.49
CA VAL A 99 2.73 18.11 4.43
C VAL A 99 2.86 17.43 3.08
N THR A 100 4.03 16.87 2.77
CA THR A 100 4.28 16.15 1.50
C THR A 100 3.45 14.87 1.41
N THR A 101 3.33 14.14 2.52
CA THR A 101 2.47 12.94 2.63
C THR A 101 0.99 13.29 2.43
N ALA A 102 0.50 14.39 3.01
CA ALA A 102 -0.87 14.84 2.82
C ALA A 102 -1.16 15.36 1.39
N PHE A 103 -0.15 15.89 0.70
CA PHE A 103 -0.26 16.39 -0.67
C PHE A 103 -0.28 15.28 -1.72
N PHE A 104 0.47 14.20 -1.50
CA PHE A 104 0.67 13.11 -2.46
C PHE A 104 -0.63 12.58 -3.11
N PRO A 105 -1.62 12.04 -2.36
CA PRO A 105 -2.83 11.47 -2.96
C PRO A 105 -3.67 12.52 -3.68
N ARG A 106 -3.52 13.80 -3.30
CA ARG A 106 -4.28 14.91 -3.85
C ARG A 106 -3.70 15.34 -5.21
N ILE A 107 -2.37 15.43 -5.33
CA ILE A 107 -1.66 15.70 -6.60
C ILE A 107 -1.95 14.61 -7.64
N GLU A 108 -1.99 13.34 -7.22
CA GLU A 108 -2.30 12.22 -8.12
C GLU A 108 -3.72 12.35 -8.72
N SER A 109 -4.69 12.80 -7.91
CA SER A 109 -6.06 13.06 -8.37
C SER A 109 -6.13 14.22 -9.38
N ALA A 110 -5.33 15.28 -9.17
CA ALA A 110 -5.17 16.38 -10.14
C ALA A 110 -4.74 15.91 -11.51
N PHE A 111 -3.69 15.09 -11.52
CA PHE A 111 -3.03 14.68 -12.75
C PHE A 111 -3.95 13.80 -13.58
N LYS A 112 -4.74 12.94 -12.91
CA LYS A 112 -5.83 12.20 -13.56
C LYS A 112 -6.89 13.12 -14.15
N HIS A 113 -7.17 14.26 -13.54
CA HIS A 113 -8.15 15.22 -14.05
C HIS A 113 -7.65 16.03 -15.24
N ILE A 114 -6.41 16.55 -15.16
CA ILE A 114 -5.73 17.26 -16.25
C ILE A 114 -5.68 16.35 -17.48
N ARG A 115 -5.30 15.08 -17.29
CA ARG A 115 -5.32 14.07 -18.36
C ARG A 115 -6.71 13.85 -18.96
N LYS A 116 -7.76 13.84 -18.13
CA LYS A 116 -9.15 13.62 -18.59
C LYS A 116 -9.75 14.84 -19.30
N ASN A 117 -9.18 16.02 -19.13
CA ASN A 117 -9.66 17.27 -19.73
C ASN A 117 -8.50 17.90 -20.50
N PRO A 118 -8.30 17.50 -21.77
CA PRO A 118 -7.16 17.95 -22.57
C PRO A 118 -7.03 19.48 -22.54
N GLN A 119 -5.84 19.96 -22.18
CA GLN A 119 -5.46 21.36 -22.17
C GLN A 119 -4.42 21.61 -23.26
N ASP A 120 -3.94 22.86 -23.38
CA ASP A 120 -2.78 23.21 -24.21
C ASP A 120 -1.52 22.43 -23.79
N ASP A 121 -0.65 22.13 -24.74
CA ASP A 121 0.64 21.44 -24.58
C ASP A 121 1.50 22.09 -23.48
N GLY A 122 1.30 23.38 -23.21
CA GLY A 122 1.96 24.11 -22.15
C GLY A 122 1.68 23.53 -20.75
N VAL A 123 0.47 23.03 -20.48
CA VAL A 123 0.10 22.43 -19.19
C VAL A 123 0.77 21.07 -19.04
N ASP A 124 0.73 20.24 -20.07
CA ASP A 124 1.34 18.91 -20.06
C ASP A 124 2.86 18.99 -19.88
N LYS A 125 3.52 19.91 -20.59
CA LYS A 125 4.94 20.22 -20.40
C LYS A 125 5.24 20.73 -19.00
N CYS A 126 4.40 21.62 -18.46
CA CYS A 126 4.56 22.15 -17.11
C CYS A 126 4.47 21.04 -16.06
N VAL A 127 3.49 20.16 -16.18
CA VAL A 127 3.26 19.10 -15.21
C VAL A 127 4.32 18.01 -15.33
N SER A 128 4.74 17.64 -16.54
CA SER A 128 5.89 16.74 -16.75
C SER A 128 7.16 17.31 -16.12
N ARG A 129 7.46 18.59 -16.38
CA ARG A 129 8.63 19.27 -15.79
C ARG A 129 8.55 19.32 -14.25
N CYS A 130 7.35 19.47 -13.71
CA CYS A 130 7.12 19.46 -12.26
C CYS A 130 7.50 18.09 -11.65
N VAL A 131 7.10 16.99 -12.31
CA VAL A 131 7.48 15.62 -11.92
C VAL A 131 8.98 15.40 -12.05
N ASP A 132 9.62 15.89 -13.13
CA ASP A 132 11.08 15.81 -13.30
C ASP A 132 11.84 16.58 -12.20
N VAL A 133 11.33 17.76 -11.81
CA VAL A 133 11.88 18.54 -10.70
C VAL A 133 11.73 17.78 -9.38
N TRP A 134 10.61 17.09 -9.18
CA TRP A 134 10.37 16.25 -8.00
C TRP A 134 11.26 15.02 -7.92
N ASP A 135 11.56 14.40 -9.07
CA ASP A 135 12.54 13.32 -9.19
C ASP A 135 13.96 13.83 -8.88
N SER A 136 14.38 14.89 -9.57
CA SER A 136 15.71 15.49 -9.44
C SER A 136 16.03 15.91 -8.01
N ARG A 137 15.04 16.48 -7.29
CA ARG A 137 15.20 16.98 -5.93
C ARG A 137 14.84 15.95 -4.85
N ARG A 138 14.48 14.72 -5.23
CA ARG A 138 14.05 13.63 -4.34
C ARG A 138 12.98 14.07 -3.34
N ILE A 139 11.93 14.74 -3.83
CA ILE A 139 10.84 15.28 -3.00
C ILE A 139 9.79 14.21 -2.71
N PHE A 140 9.49 13.37 -3.71
CA PHE A 140 8.62 12.21 -3.60
C PHE A 140 9.42 10.93 -3.88
N SER A 141 8.94 9.79 -3.39
CA SER A 141 9.58 8.49 -3.66
C SER A 141 9.41 8.08 -5.13
N ARG A 142 10.25 7.15 -5.61
CA ARG A 142 10.12 6.59 -6.97
C ARG A 142 8.74 6.01 -7.25
N GLU A 143 8.12 5.36 -6.26
CA GLU A 143 6.76 4.82 -6.37
C GLU A 143 5.71 5.93 -6.53
N GLN A 144 5.85 7.01 -5.74
CA GLN A 144 4.97 8.17 -5.81
C GLN A 144 5.10 8.89 -7.17
N LEU A 145 6.33 9.06 -7.67
CA LEU A 145 6.59 9.63 -8.99
C LEU A 145 6.00 8.77 -10.11
N HIS A 146 6.15 7.45 -10.04
CA HIS A 146 5.52 6.54 -11.00
C HIS A 146 3.99 6.64 -11.00
N ARG A 147 3.36 6.83 -9.83
CA ARG A 147 1.92 7.07 -9.72
C ARG A 147 1.50 8.41 -10.34
N PHE A 148 2.33 9.44 -10.22
CA PHE A 148 2.12 10.71 -10.93
C PHE A 148 2.25 10.59 -12.45
N GLU A 149 3.31 9.94 -12.93
CA GLU A 149 3.53 9.67 -14.36
C GLU A 149 2.36 8.85 -14.95
N SER A 150 1.93 7.81 -14.23
CA SER A 150 0.76 6.98 -14.61
C SER A 150 -0.53 7.79 -14.63
N ALA A 151 -0.73 8.69 -13.66
CA ALA A 151 -1.88 9.59 -13.61
C ALA A 151 -1.92 10.54 -14.82
N LEU A 152 -0.75 10.96 -15.33
CA LEU A 152 -0.60 11.81 -16.52
C LEU A 152 -0.60 11.03 -17.83
N GLY A 153 -0.38 9.71 -17.79
CA GLY A 153 -0.25 8.88 -18.98
C GLY A 153 1.09 9.04 -19.71
N LEU A 154 2.11 9.55 -19.01
CA LEU A 154 3.46 9.67 -19.54
C LEU A 154 4.11 8.28 -19.59
N LYS A 155 4.51 7.83 -20.78
CA LYS A 155 5.35 6.64 -20.95
C LYS A 155 6.80 7.09 -21.02
N ARG A 156 7.57 6.79 -19.97
CA ARG A 156 9.02 7.03 -20.01
C ARG A 156 9.66 5.94 -20.89
N ASN A 157 10.05 6.32 -22.11
CA ASN A 157 10.95 5.50 -22.90
C ASN A 157 12.29 5.47 -22.14
N SER A 158 12.66 4.31 -21.62
CA SER A 158 13.94 4.07 -20.97
C SER A 158 15.06 4.02 -22.02
N ALA A 159 15.31 5.15 -22.69
CA ALA A 159 16.38 5.33 -23.66
C ALA A 159 16.81 6.81 -23.66
N GLY A 160 17.83 7.12 -22.87
CA GLY A 160 18.52 8.41 -22.84
C GLY A 160 19.76 8.33 -21.95
N PRO A 161 20.94 8.80 -22.41
CA PRO A 161 22.25 8.34 -21.93
C PRO A 161 22.64 9.00 -20.60
N SER A 162 22.84 8.21 -19.56
CA SER A 162 23.56 8.65 -18.36
C SER A 162 25.05 8.75 -18.67
N THR A 163 25.52 9.96 -19.01
CA THR A 163 26.91 10.31 -18.79
C THR A 163 27.02 10.85 -17.37
N SER A 164 27.37 9.98 -16.42
CA SER A 164 27.85 10.39 -15.10
C SER A 164 28.91 9.39 -14.67
N LEU A 165 30.13 9.60 -15.18
CA LEU A 165 31.36 9.05 -14.66
C LEU A 165 31.64 9.72 -13.32
N LEU A 166 31.10 9.22 -12.21
CA LEU A 166 31.69 9.32 -10.88
C LEU A 166 31.20 8.13 -10.05
N PRO A 167 32.03 7.55 -9.15
CA PRO A 167 31.69 6.34 -8.43
C PRO A 167 30.53 6.65 -7.48
N GLU A 168 29.36 6.07 -7.73
CA GLU A 168 28.29 6.05 -6.74
C GLU A 168 28.79 5.30 -5.51
N SER A 169 29.10 6.08 -4.47
CA SER A 169 29.16 5.65 -3.08
C SER A 169 28.03 4.66 -2.80
N PRO A 170 28.32 3.51 -2.16
CA PRO A 170 27.45 2.34 -2.15
C PRO A 170 26.03 2.76 -1.76
N GLU A 171 25.14 2.63 -2.74
CA GLU A 171 23.75 3.01 -2.61
C GLU A 171 23.17 2.45 -1.32
N LYS A 172 22.45 3.32 -0.60
CA LYS A 172 21.57 2.95 0.50
C LYS A 172 20.93 1.61 0.19
N MET A 173 21.27 0.60 0.99
CA MET A 173 20.55 -0.65 1.10
C MET A 173 19.06 -0.32 1.10
N VAL A 174 18.38 -0.49 -0.03
CA VAL A 174 16.91 -0.48 -0.06
C VAL A 174 16.55 -1.65 0.81
N LYS A 175 16.18 -1.35 2.07
CA LYS A 175 15.66 -2.33 3.01
C LYS A 175 14.67 -3.17 2.21
N ALA A 176 14.88 -4.49 2.21
CA ALA A 176 13.92 -5.43 1.66
C ALA A 176 12.52 -4.97 2.11
N PRO A 177 11.49 -5.04 1.23
CA PRO A 177 10.14 -4.62 1.59
C PRO A 177 9.87 -5.12 3.00
N GLU A 178 9.54 -4.22 3.93
CA GLU A 178 9.47 -4.60 5.34
C GLU A 178 8.50 -5.78 5.44
N PHE A 179 8.99 -6.88 5.99
CA PHE A 179 8.17 -8.06 6.15
C PHE A 179 7.04 -7.70 7.09
N ASP A 180 5.80 -7.89 6.64
CA ASP A 180 4.62 -7.57 7.43
C ASP A 180 4.55 -8.61 8.55
N SER A 181 5.31 -8.36 9.63
CA SER A 181 5.51 -9.27 10.77
C SER A 181 4.18 -9.70 11.36
N GLU A 182 3.16 -8.84 11.24
CA GLU A 182 1.80 -9.09 11.64
C GLU A 182 1.15 -10.21 10.84
N LYS A 183 1.35 -10.26 9.51
CA LYS A 183 0.76 -11.31 8.65
C LYS A 183 1.40 -12.68 8.85
N LEU A 184 2.70 -12.74 9.17
CA LEU A 184 3.31 -14.01 9.53
C LEU A 184 2.84 -14.49 10.90
N THR A 185 2.73 -13.58 11.87
CA THR A 185 2.17 -13.91 13.18
C THR A 185 0.73 -14.41 13.05
N GLN A 186 -0.06 -13.80 12.16
CA GLN A 186 -1.41 -14.25 11.83
C GLN A 186 -1.41 -15.64 11.17
N LEU A 187 -0.51 -15.89 10.21
CA LEU A 187 -0.36 -17.18 9.57
C LEU A 187 0.05 -18.28 10.56
N GLU A 188 1.00 -18.00 11.45
CA GLU A 188 1.46 -18.92 12.49
C GLU A 188 0.31 -19.29 13.43
N ARG A 189 -0.47 -18.29 13.86
CA ARG A 189 -1.66 -18.52 14.69
C ARG A 189 -2.69 -19.39 13.97
N ALA A 190 -3.10 -19.00 12.76
CA ALA A 190 -4.12 -19.71 11.99
C ALA A 190 -3.68 -21.15 11.68
N THR A 191 -2.39 -21.37 11.38
CA THR A 191 -1.83 -22.70 11.14
C THR A 191 -1.82 -23.55 12.40
N ARG A 192 -1.50 -22.96 13.56
CA ARG A 192 -1.55 -23.66 14.85
C ARG A 192 -2.98 -24.06 15.21
N GLU A 193 -3.92 -23.13 15.15
CA GLU A 193 -5.34 -23.39 15.44
C GLU A 193 -5.91 -24.45 14.49
N MET A 194 -5.56 -24.39 13.19
CA MET A 194 -5.88 -25.42 12.21
C MET A 194 -5.34 -26.79 12.61
N SER A 195 -4.08 -26.88 13.05
CA SER A 195 -3.47 -28.15 13.48
C SER A 195 -4.15 -28.74 14.71
N GLU A 196 -4.60 -27.90 15.64
CA GLU A 196 -5.33 -28.33 16.83
C GLU A 196 -6.73 -28.85 16.48
N VAL A 197 -7.42 -28.22 15.53
CA VAL A 197 -8.72 -28.71 15.02
C VAL A 197 -8.55 -30.02 14.27
N LEU A 198 -7.52 -30.15 13.41
CA LEU A 198 -7.23 -31.40 12.69
C LEU A 198 -6.97 -32.56 13.65
N ARG A 199 -6.21 -32.33 14.72
CA ARG A 199 -5.94 -33.34 15.75
C ARG A 199 -7.21 -33.76 16.50
N ARG A 200 -8.16 -32.84 16.71
CA ARG A 200 -9.48 -33.18 17.29
C ARG A 200 -10.31 -34.02 16.33
N LEU A 201 -10.33 -33.66 15.05
CA LEU A 201 -11.07 -34.37 14.01
C LEU A 201 -10.47 -35.75 13.66
N GLU A 202 -9.19 -36.00 13.95
CA GLU A 202 -8.58 -37.34 13.81
C GLU A 202 -9.31 -38.40 14.66
N LYS A 203 -9.86 -37.99 15.81
CA LYS A 203 -10.70 -38.82 16.68
C LYS A 203 -12.16 -38.37 16.65
N ALA A 204 -12.66 -38.04 15.47
CA ALA A 204 -14.02 -37.56 15.30
C ALA A 204 -15.07 -38.62 15.74
N PRO A 205 -16.11 -38.21 16.50
CA PRO A 205 -17.22 -39.09 16.91
C PRO A 205 -17.92 -39.80 15.74
N SER A 206 -17.99 -39.17 14.55
CA SER A 206 -18.57 -39.81 13.36
C SER A 206 -17.80 -41.05 12.90
N SER A 207 -16.52 -41.16 13.28
CA SER A 207 -15.66 -42.32 13.02
C SER A 207 -15.67 -43.35 14.16
N ASP A 208 -16.41 -43.09 15.26
CA ASP A 208 -16.53 -44.04 16.35
C ASP A 208 -17.56 -45.13 16.01
N GLU A 209 -17.03 -46.22 15.45
CA GLU A 209 -17.78 -47.40 15.07
C GLU A 209 -18.53 -48.04 16.23
N LYS A 210 -18.00 -47.95 17.47
CA LYS A 210 -18.58 -48.64 18.63
C LYS A 210 -19.93 -48.05 19.01
N ILE A 211 -19.97 -46.72 19.16
CA ILE A 211 -21.21 -46.02 19.54
C ILE A 211 -22.25 -46.14 18.42
N ARG A 212 -21.83 -46.04 17.16
CA ARG A 212 -22.72 -46.24 16.00
C ARG A 212 -23.34 -47.64 15.99
N THR A 213 -22.53 -48.67 16.23
CA THR A 213 -23.01 -50.05 16.29
C THR A 213 -23.97 -50.25 17.45
N GLN A 214 -23.66 -49.70 18.63
CA GLN A 214 -24.56 -49.76 19.80
C GLN A 214 -25.90 -49.05 19.53
N LEU A 215 -25.86 -47.86 18.93
CA LEU A 215 -27.07 -47.12 18.56
C LEU A 215 -27.91 -47.88 17.52
N ALA A 216 -27.27 -48.56 16.56
CA ALA A 216 -27.94 -49.35 15.54
C ALA A 216 -28.57 -50.65 16.07
N GLN A 217 -28.15 -51.14 17.23
CA GLN A 217 -28.74 -52.33 17.86
C GLN A 217 -30.09 -52.04 18.53
N PHE A 218 -30.42 -50.79 18.81
CA PHE A 218 -31.72 -50.46 19.39
C PHE A 218 -32.84 -50.64 18.34
N PRO A 219 -33.92 -51.36 18.69
CA PRO A 219 -35.02 -51.61 17.77
C PRO A 219 -35.84 -50.33 17.50
N GLU A 220 -36.52 -50.28 16.35
CA GLU A 220 -37.35 -49.12 15.96
C GLU A 220 -38.45 -48.80 16.97
N SER A 221 -38.92 -49.80 17.71
CA SER A 221 -39.92 -49.63 18.79
C SER A 221 -39.44 -48.75 19.93
N THR A 222 -38.13 -48.53 20.08
CA THR A 222 -37.54 -47.68 21.12
C THR A 222 -37.62 -46.18 20.77
N GLY A 223 -37.62 -45.82 19.48
CA GLY A 223 -37.61 -44.43 19.01
C GLY A 223 -38.88 -43.96 18.29
N ASN A 224 -39.74 -44.89 17.86
CA ASN A 224 -40.95 -44.57 17.09
C ASN A 224 -42.23 -44.76 17.94
N ALA A 225 -42.90 -43.65 18.24
CA ALA A 225 -44.10 -43.60 19.06
C ALA A 225 -45.29 -44.41 18.48
N SER A 226 -45.33 -44.67 17.17
CA SER A 226 -46.37 -45.48 16.55
C SER A 226 -46.41 -46.92 17.07
N TYR A 227 -45.28 -47.49 17.48
CA TYR A 227 -45.21 -48.85 18.03
C TYR A 227 -45.94 -48.98 19.37
N LEU A 228 -46.16 -47.88 20.11
CA LEU A 228 -46.90 -47.88 21.36
C LEU A 228 -48.37 -48.31 21.18
N GLN A 229 -48.93 -48.11 19.97
CA GLN A 229 -50.30 -48.53 19.64
C GLN A 229 -50.47 -50.07 19.59
N HIS A 230 -49.35 -50.80 19.47
CA HIS A 230 -49.35 -52.26 19.35
C HIS A 230 -48.95 -52.97 20.64
N VAL A 231 -48.64 -52.23 21.71
CA VAL A 231 -48.28 -52.80 23.02
C VAL A 231 -49.54 -53.31 23.70
N ARG A 232 -49.59 -54.62 23.96
CA ARG A 232 -50.79 -55.27 24.54
C ARG A 232 -50.63 -55.63 26.01
N ASN A 233 -49.38 -55.72 26.48
CA ASN A 233 -49.04 -56.27 27.79
C ASN A 233 -48.11 -55.33 28.56
N GLU A 234 -48.25 -55.32 29.90
CA GLU A 234 -47.40 -54.51 30.79
C GLU A 234 -45.90 -54.87 30.67
N LYS A 235 -45.59 -56.16 30.49
CA LYS A 235 -44.20 -56.64 30.31
C LYS A 235 -43.55 -56.07 29.05
N GLU A 236 -44.30 -55.96 27.95
CA GLU A 236 -43.81 -55.36 26.70
C GLU A 236 -43.57 -53.87 26.86
N ALA A 237 -44.50 -53.16 27.54
CA ALA A 237 -44.35 -51.74 27.86
C ALA A 237 -43.11 -51.47 28.72
N GLN A 238 -42.89 -52.25 29.79
CA GLN A 238 -41.71 -52.13 30.65
C GLN A 238 -40.41 -52.43 29.89
N SER A 239 -40.42 -53.44 29.03
CA SER A 239 -39.28 -53.82 28.19
C SER A 239 -38.86 -52.73 27.18
N ILE A 240 -39.83 -52.00 26.62
CA ILE A 240 -39.58 -50.84 25.75
C ILE A 240 -39.09 -49.66 26.59
N LEU A 241 -39.72 -49.38 27.74
CA LEU A 241 -39.35 -48.28 28.63
C LEU A 241 -37.90 -48.37 29.10
N GLU A 242 -37.45 -49.55 29.55
CA GLU A 242 -36.06 -49.75 29.98
C GLU A 242 -35.08 -49.54 28.82
N ARG A 243 -35.36 -50.08 27.63
CA ARG A 243 -34.54 -49.83 26.43
C ARG A 243 -34.51 -48.35 26.02
N THR A 244 -35.62 -47.63 26.15
CA THR A 244 -35.68 -46.19 25.85
C THR A 244 -34.88 -45.38 26.87
N LYS A 245 -34.90 -45.77 28.15
CA LYS A 245 -34.06 -45.14 29.18
C LYS A 245 -32.57 -45.37 28.95
N GLU A 246 -32.18 -46.53 28.45
CA GLU A 246 -30.79 -46.85 28.09
C GLU A 246 -30.34 -46.11 26.81
N ALA A 247 -31.19 -46.08 25.77
CA ALA A 247 -30.87 -45.46 24.48
C ALA A 247 -30.82 -43.92 24.54
N GLY A 248 -31.67 -43.30 25.36
CA GLY A 248 -31.83 -41.84 25.42
C GLY A 248 -30.53 -41.08 25.72
N PRO A 249 -29.83 -41.38 26.82
CA PRO A 249 -28.55 -40.76 27.17
C PRO A 249 -27.48 -40.96 26.09
N LEU A 250 -27.35 -42.18 25.56
CA LEU A 250 -26.37 -42.52 24.52
C LEU A 250 -26.60 -41.72 23.23
N CYS A 251 -27.87 -41.63 22.79
CA CYS A 251 -28.24 -40.87 21.61
C CYS A 251 -27.98 -39.37 21.80
N LYS A 252 -28.27 -38.84 23.00
CA LYS A 252 -27.98 -37.45 23.33
C LYS A 252 -26.48 -37.16 23.29
N GLU A 253 -25.67 -37.98 23.96
CA GLU A 253 -24.21 -37.83 23.98
C GLU A 253 -23.60 -37.89 22.58
N TYR A 254 -24.08 -38.81 21.74
CA TYR A 254 -23.66 -38.91 20.34
C TYR A 254 -24.08 -37.69 19.52
N CYS A 255 -25.31 -37.20 19.67
CA CYS A 255 -25.78 -35.98 19.00
C CYS A 255 -24.98 -34.73 19.40
N ASP A 256 -24.72 -34.56 20.70
CA ASP A 256 -23.92 -33.45 21.23
C ASP A 256 -22.48 -33.52 20.68
N SER A 257 -21.90 -34.72 20.64
CA SER A 257 -20.57 -34.97 20.07
C SER A 257 -20.52 -34.67 18.57
N LEU A 258 -21.54 -35.08 17.81
CA LEU A 258 -21.65 -34.79 16.37
C LEU A 258 -21.82 -33.29 16.11
N ALA A 259 -22.58 -32.58 16.94
CA ALA A 259 -22.72 -31.13 16.83
C ALA A 259 -21.37 -30.41 17.04
N ASN A 260 -20.58 -30.87 18.02
CA ASN A 260 -19.21 -30.37 18.23
C ASN A 260 -18.29 -30.67 17.04
N GLU A 261 -18.39 -31.86 16.45
CA GLU A 261 -17.62 -32.21 15.24
C GLU A 261 -17.96 -31.30 14.07
N VAL A 262 -19.25 -31.00 13.84
CA VAL A 262 -19.69 -30.09 12.78
C VAL A 262 -19.13 -28.68 13.00
N LEU A 263 -19.12 -28.20 14.25
CA LEU A 263 -18.50 -26.92 14.61
C LEU A 263 -16.99 -26.92 14.31
N ASP A 264 -16.29 -27.99 14.69
CA ASP A 264 -14.86 -28.15 14.42
C ASP A 264 -14.57 -28.20 12.91
N ARG A 265 -15.40 -28.87 12.10
CA ARG A 265 -15.27 -28.86 10.63
C ARG A 265 -15.47 -27.46 10.04
N ARG A 266 -16.43 -26.69 10.56
CA ARG A 266 -16.67 -25.31 10.14
C ARG A 266 -15.49 -24.40 10.51
N ASN A 267 -14.95 -24.57 11.72
CA ASN A 267 -13.76 -23.85 12.16
C ASN A 267 -12.57 -24.20 11.26
N LEU A 268 -12.34 -25.49 10.98
CA LEU A 268 -11.27 -25.92 10.07
C LEU A 268 -11.36 -25.24 8.70
N GLN A 269 -12.56 -25.19 8.12
CA GLN A 269 -12.79 -24.52 6.84
C GLN A 269 -12.42 -23.03 6.89
N ASN A 270 -12.77 -22.33 7.98
CA ASN A 270 -12.40 -20.92 8.15
C ASN A 270 -10.88 -20.73 8.21
N HIS A 271 -10.18 -21.51 9.04
CA HIS A 271 -8.71 -21.43 9.16
C HIS A 271 -8.02 -21.79 7.85
N LEU A 272 -8.51 -22.81 7.11
CA LEU A 272 -7.99 -23.16 5.80
C LEU A 272 -8.07 -22.00 4.80
N ASN A 273 -9.21 -21.30 4.77
CA ASN A 273 -9.39 -20.13 3.90
C ASN A 273 -8.44 -18.99 4.29
N GLU A 274 -8.30 -18.71 5.58
CA GLU A 274 -7.40 -17.66 6.09
C GLU A 274 -5.93 -17.96 5.78
N VAL A 275 -5.49 -19.21 6.03
CA VAL A 275 -4.15 -19.68 5.68
C VAL A 275 -3.92 -19.57 4.17
N LEU A 276 -4.89 -20.02 3.36
CA LEU A 276 -4.79 -19.98 1.90
C LEU A 276 -4.63 -18.55 1.37
N ASP A 277 -5.45 -17.61 1.84
CA ASP A 277 -5.40 -16.21 1.40
C ASP A 277 -4.09 -15.54 1.82
N THR A 278 -3.61 -15.83 3.04
CA THR A 278 -2.35 -15.31 3.55
C THR A 278 -1.15 -15.88 2.78
N VAL A 279 -1.14 -17.19 2.52
CA VAL A 279 -0.07 -17.85 1.73
C VAL A 279 -0.06 -17.32 0.30
N LYS A 280 -1.21 -17.12 -0.35
CA LYS A 280 -1.28 -16.50 -1.68
C LYS A 280 -0.66 -15.10 -1.70
N LEU A 281 -0.97 -14.28 -0.69
CA LEU A 281 -0.43 -12.94 -0.57
C LEU A 281 1.09 -12.95 -0.40
N ILE A 282 1.61 -13.80 0.51
CA ILE A 282 3.05 -13.95 0.74
C ILE A 282 3.76 -14.46 -0.52
N THR A 283 3.17 -15.43 -1.21
CA THR A 283 3.73 -16.00 -2.44
C THR A 283 3.84 -14.95 -3.55
N ASN A 284 2.78 -14.18 -3.78
CA ASN A 284 2.80 -13.10 -4.79
C ASN A 284 3.89 -12.06 -4.47
N ARG A 285 3.99 -11.65 -3.22
CA ARG A 285 5.04 -10.73 -2.76
C ARG A 285 6.44 -11.31 -2.98
N ASN A 286 6.66 -12.57 -2.60
CA ASN A 286 7.95 -13.23 -2.77
C ASN A 286 8.33 -13.34 -4.25
N ASN A 287 7.37 -13.60 -5.13
CA ASN A 287 7.59 -13.60 -6.58
C ASN A 287 8.06 -12.23 -7.08
N THR A 288 7.41 -11.13 -6.66
CA THR A 288 7.86 -9.77 -7.01
C THR A 288 9.28 -9.49 -6.52
N ILE A 289 9.60 -9.87 -5.28
CA ILE A 289 10.96 -9.70 -4.73
C ILE A 289 11.98 -10.51 -5.53
N MET A 290 11.65 -11.76 -5.89
CA MET A 290 12.52 -12.61 -6.71
C MET A 290 12.77 -12.03 -8.10
N GLU A 291 11.77 -11.43 -8.74
CA GLU A 291 11.95 -10.74 -10.02
C GLU A 291 12.89 -9.54 -9.90
N ASP A 292 12.75 -8.74 -8.85
CA ASP A 292 13.61 -7.58 -8.63
C ASP A 292 15.05 -7.97 -8.28
N LEU A 293 15.23 -9.04 -7.48
CA LEU A 293 16.56 -9.60 -7.20
C LEU A 293 17.23 -10.11 -8.48
N LYS A 294 16.51 -10.81 -9.35
CA LYS A 294 17.03 -11.26 -10.66
C LYS A 294 17.45 -10.08 -11.56
N LYS A 295 16.68 -8.99 -11.57
CA LYS A 295 17.05 -7.77 -12.31
C LYS A 295 18.34 -7.16 -11.77
N ARG A 296 18.46 -7.05 -10.44
CA ARG A 296 19.67 -6.51 -9.78
C ARG A 296 20.90 -7.39 -10.01
N GLU A 297 20.73 -8.71 -9.95
CA GLU A 297 21.79 -9.67 -10.28
C GLU A 297 22.31 -9.45 -11.71
N LYS A 298 21.40 -9.28 -12.68
CA LYS A 298 21.78 -9.00 -14.07
C LYS A 298 22.55 -7.68 -14.21
N ILE A 299 22.13 -6.63 -13.51
CA ILE A 299 22.83 -5.33 -13.52
C ILE A 299 24.23 -5.48 -12.91
N MET A 300 24.35 -6.14 -11.75
CA MET A 300 25.64 -6.37 -11.11
C MET A 300 26.59 -7.19 -11.98
N LYS A 301 26.09 -8.22 -12.68
CA LYS A 301 26.88 -8.98 -13.67
C LYS A 301 27.40 -8.09 -14.79
N ASN A 302 26.54 -7.24 -15.37
CA ASN A 302 26.98 -6.30 -16.40
C ASN A 302 28.02 -5.30 -15.89
N HIS A 303 27.89 -4.83 -14.64
CA HIS A 303 28.86 -3.93 -14.03
C HIS A 303 30.20 -4.65 -13.80
N LEU A 304 30.18 -5.91 -13.37
CA LEU A 304 31.38 -6.74 -13.23
C LEU A 304 32.10 -6.88 -14.57
N ASP A 305 31.39 -7.24 -15.64
CA ASP A 305 31.96 -7.37 -16.99
C ASP A 305 32.55 -6.04 -17.52
N GLN A 306 31.98 -4.91 -17.14
CA GLN A 306 32.49 -3.59 -17.51
C GLN A 306 33.74 -3.23 -16.71
N VAL A 307 33.76 -3.54 -15.42
CA VAL A 307 34.93 -3.32 -14.54
C VAL A 307 36.09 -4.20 -14.97
N GLU A 308 35.85 -5.46 -15.32
CA GLU A 308 36.88 -6.38 -15.84
C GLU A 308 37.49 -5.84 -17.14
N ARG A 309 36.65 -5.42 -18.10
CA ARG A 309 37.14 -4.78 -19.33
C ARG A 309 37.89 -3.47 -19.08
N ALA A 310 37.41 -2.65 -18.16
CA ALA A 310 38.07 -1.40 -17.80
C ALA A 310 39.43 -1.68 -17.14
N TYR A 311 39.49 -2.68 -16.26
CA TYR A 311 40.72 -3.13 -15.63
C TYR A 311 41.75 -3.62 -16.65
N ASP A 312 41.34 -4.47 -17.59
CA ASP A 312 42.21 -4.98 -18.66
C ASP A 312 42.70 -3.88 -19.61
N SER A 313 41.96 -2.78 -19.71
CA SER A 313 42.34 -1.63 -20.55
C SER A 313 43.30 -0.65 -19.87
N LEU A 314 43.51 -0.77 -18.55
CA LEU A 314 44.41 0.11 -17.83
C LEU A 314 45.87 -0.30 -18.10
N PRO A 315 46.78 0.67 -18.32
CA PRO A 315 48.20 0.36 -18.46
C PRO A 315 48.73 -0.23 -17.15
N ASP A 316 49.49 -1.33 -17.24
CA ASP A 316 50.22 -1.84 -16.09
C ASP A 316 51.42 -0.93 -15.81
N PHE A 317 51.27 -0.06 -14.83
CA PHE A 317 52.32 0.88 -14.42
C PHE A 317 53.52 0.19 -13.74
N SER A 318 53.45 -1.12 -13.51
CA SER A 318 54.59 -1.93 -13.05
C SER A 318 55.69 -2.04 -14.12
N GLU A 319 55.35 -1.87 -15.40
CA GLU A 319 56.26 -1.99 -16.55
C GLU A 319 56.70 -0.64 -17.15
N MET A 320 56.19 0.49 -16.64
CA MET A 320 56.47 1.82 -17.20
C MET A 320 57.57 2.53 -16.39
N GLU A 321 58.82 2.46 -16.88
CA GLU A 321 59.93 3.24 -16.32
C GLU A 321 59.60 4.75 -16.36
N LEU A 322 59.46 5.35 -15.18
CA LEU A 322 59.04 6.74 -14.99
C LEU A 322 60.19 7.71 -15.34
N ASP A 323 60.15 8.31 -16.53
CA ASP A 323 61.06 9.39 -16.91
C ASP A 323 60.52 10.74 -16.41
N PHE A 324 60.85 11.09 -15.16
CA PHE A 324 60.32 12.25 -14.42
C PHE A 324 60.82 13.64 -14.89
N GLN A 325 61.42 13.77 -16.08
CA GLN A 325 62.14 15.01 -16.43
C GLN A 325 61.36 16.07 -17.22
N HIS A 326 60.18 15.79 -17.80
CA HIS A 326 59.56 16.75 -18.73
C HIS A 326 58.03 16.90 -18.65
N THR A 327 57.48 17.27 -17.50
CA THR A 327 56.17 17.95 -17.47
C THR A 327 56.11 18.94 -16.31
N ASN A 328 56.63 20.16 -16.52
CA ASN A 328 56.32 21.27 -15.62
C ASN A 328 54.83 21.64 -15.80
N LEU A 329 54.00 21.29 -14.83
CA LEU A 329 52.62 21.77 -14.76
C LEU A 329 52.61 23.31 -14.67
N PRO A 330 51.69 24.01 -15.37
CA PRO A 330 51.62 25.48 -15.34
C PRO A 330 51.40 25.98 -13.91
N SER A 331 52.07 27.07 -13.54
CA SER A 331 51.93 27.61 -12.19
C SER A 331 50.59 28.34 -12.04
N LEU A 332 50.00 28.26 -10.85
CA LEU A 332 48.68 28.81 -10.51
C LEU A 332 48.46 30.30 -10.87
N LYS A 333 49.55 31.04 -11.11
CA LYS A 333 49.55 32.46 -11.47
C LYS A 333 49.16 32.70 -12.93
N GLU A 334 49.38 31.72 -13.81
CA GLU A 334 49.06 31.80 -15.24
C GLU A 334 47.58 31.51 -15.54
N LEU A 335 46.83 31.00 -14.55
CA LEU A 335 45.42 30.64 -14.73
C LEU A 335 44.45 31.80 -14.48
N PHE A 336 44.93 32.96 -14.03
CA PHE A 336 44.09 34.07 -13.57
C PHE A 336 44.51 35.45 -14.12
N GLU A 337 45.29 35.51 -15.21
CA GLU A 337 45.49 36.73 -16.01
C GLU A 337 44.60 36.77 -17.25
#